data_AF-A0AAD0HMC0-F1
#
_entry.id   AF-A0AAD0HMC0-F1
#
_cell.length_a   1.000
_cell.length_b   1.000
_cell.length_c   1.000
_cell.angle_alpha   90.00
_cell.angle_beta   90.00
_cell.angle_gamma   90.00
#
_symmetry.space_group_name_H-M   'P 1'
#
loop_
_entity.id
_entity.type
_entity.pdbx_description
1 polymer ?
#
loop_
_entity_poly.entity_id
_entity_poly.type
_entity_poly.pdbx_seq_one_letter_code
_entity_poly.pdbx_strand_id
1 'polypeptide(L)'
;MLWLISFMLHAALIYFVIILYTRMNSLKATEQKQRELLEETENTLAAFLMEVKEENDKLSKVAAASPDFSAEELKSDFQTPKQPQPPIESQQSVESEDPVPDHLSALLSEVEVQEEKVNEPVPYHESEASMLSEIEVEETFEDQVKTLYDEGRSLEEIAKELKTGKTEIELLLKFSGKL
;
A
#
# COMPACT_ATOMS: atom_id res chain seq x y z
N MET A 1 -10.88 59.40 27.28
CA MET A 1 -11.50 58.45 26.32
C MET A 1 -10.53 58.03 25.21
N LEU A 2 -9.93 58.96 24.44
CA LEU A 2 -9.00 58.59 23.34
C LEU A 2 -7.76 57.80 23.80
N TRP A 3 -7.20 58.10 24.98
CA TRP A 3 -6.05 57.36 25.52
C TRP A 3 -6.37 55.88 25.82
N LEU A 4 -7.60 55.58 26.29
CA LEU A 4 -8.05 54.20 26.50
C LEU A 4 -8.19 53.44 25.19
N ILE A 5 -8.72 54.09 24.15
CA ILE A 5 -8.84 53.50 22.82
C ILE A 5 -7.46 53.20 22.24
N SER A 6 -6.52 54.14 22.37
CA SER A 6 -5.13 53.93 21.95
C SER A 6 -4.51 52.75 22.71
N PHE A 7 -4.61 52.73 24.04
CA PHE A 7 -4.09 51.64 24.87
C PHE A 7 -4.70 50.28 24.50
N MET A 8 -6.01 50.22 24.27
CA MET A 8 -6.72 49.02 23.84
C MET A 8 -6.24 48.53 22.46
N LEU A 9 -5.97 49.46 21.54
CA LEU A 9 -5.43 49.14 20.22
C LEU A 9 -4.02 48.55 20.30
N HIS A 10 -3.17 49.07 21.20
CA HIS A 10 -1.83 48.51 21.43
C HIS A 10 -1.89 47.10 22.01
N ALA A 11 -2.80 46.85 22.95
CA ALA A 11 -3.04 45.50 23.48
C ALA A 11 -3.47 44.52 22.37
N ALA A 12 -4.36 44.96 21.46
CA ALA A 12 -4.75 44.15 20.31
C ALA A 12 -3.56 43.87 19.37
N LEU A 13 -2.70 44.85 19.08
CA LEU A 13 -1.50 44.64 18.25
C LEU A 13 -0.56 43.60 18.87
N ILE A 14 -0.30 43.70 20.18
CA ILE A 14 0.54 42.72 20.89
C ILE A 14 -0.09 41.33 20.82
N TYR A 15 -1.42 41.24 20.99
CA TYR A 15 -2.15 39.98 20.85
C TYR A 15 -2.00 39.37 19.44
N PHE A 16 -2.13 40.18 18.39
CA PHE A 16 -1.88 39.73 17.01
C PHE A 16 -0.45 39.25 16.80
N VAL A 17 0.55 39.94 17.36
CA VAL A 17 1.96 39.51 17.29
C VAL A 17 2.16 38.15 17.97
N ILE A 18 1.54 37.93 19.13
CA ILE A 18 1.61 36.63 19.84
C ILE A 18 1.00 35.52 18.97
N ILE A 19 -0.18 35.74 18.37
CA ILE A 19 -0.82 34.75 17.47
C ILE A 19 0.07 34.45 16.25
N LEU A 20 0.64 35.48 15.63
CA LEU A 20 1.53 35.29 14.48
C LEU A 20 2.77 34.49 14.87
N TYR A 21 3.36 34.82 16.02
CA TYR A 21 4.56 34.15 16.52
C TYR A 21 4.28 32.67 16.82
N THR A 22 3.17 32.35 17.51
CA THR A 22 2.81 30.97 17.82
C THR A 22 2.54 30.17 16.55
N ARG A 23 1.75 30.71 15.61
CA ARG A 23 1.47 30.05 14.32
C ARG A 23 2.75 29.80 13.52
N MET A 24 3.63 30.80 13.42
CA MET A 24 4.90 30.68 12.71
C MET A 24 5.82 29.63 13.36
N ASN A 25 5.86 29.60 14.70
CA ASN A 25 6.69 28.64 15.44
C ASN A 25 6.16 27.20 15.28
N SER A 26 4.85 27.00 15.32
CA SER A 26 4.23 25.69 15.08
C SER A 26 4.51 25.18 13.68
N LEU A 27 4.43 26.03 12.65
CA LEU A 27 4.75 25.64 11.27
C LEU A 27 6.21 25.15 11.13
N LYS A 28 7.16 25.86 11.75
CA LYS A 28 8.58 25.44 11.75
C LYS A 28 8.80 24.11 12.47
N ALA A 29 8.11 23.89 13.59
CA ALA A 29 8.20 22.63 14.33
C ALA A 29 7.63 21.46 13.52
N THR A 30 6.52 21.67 12.82
CA THR A 30 5.94 20.65 11.93
C THR A 30 6.85 20.35 10.74
N GLU A 31 7.45 21.37 10.11
CA GLU A 31 8.40 21.18 9.01
C GLU A 31 9.61 20.33 9.44
N GLN A 32 10.17 20.59 10.63
CA GLN A 32 11.28 19.81 11.16
C GLN A 32 10.89 18.35 11.39
N LYS A 33 9.74 18.09 12.01
CA LYS A 33 9.23 16.72 12.20
C LYS A 33 9.02 16.00 10.87
N GLN A 34 8.53 16.69 9.84
CA GLN A 34 8.37 16.10 8.50
C GLN A 34 9.71 15.71 7.88
N ARG A 35 10.75 16.54 8.04
CA ARG A 35 12.10 16.22 7.56
C ARG A 35 12.71 15.02 8.28
N GLU A 36 12.54 14.95 9.60
CA GLU A 36 13.01 13.82 10.42
C GLU A 36 12.31 12.52 10.03
N LEU A 37 10.98 12.56 9.88
CA LEU A 37 10.20 11.41 9.44
C LEU A 37 10.59 10.97 8.02
N LEU A 38 10.85 11.91 7.10
CA LEU A 38 11.33 11.57 5.76
C LEU A 38 12.67 10.82 5.83
N GLU A 39 13.63 11.31 6.61
CA GLU A 39 14.93 10.65 6.80
C GLU A 39 14.79 9.24 7.40
N GLU A 40 13.91 9.07 8.38
CA GLU A 40 13.59 7.75 8.96
C GLU A 40 12.96 6.82 7.91
N THR A 41 12.05 7.33 7.07
CA THR A 41 11.44 6.55 5.99
C THR A 41 12.46 6.19 4.90
N GLU A 42 13.38 7.09 4.54
CA GLU A 42 14.43 6.81 3.56
C GLU A 42 15.38 5.73 4.06
N ASN A 43 15.79 5.81 5.34
CA ASN A 43 16.67 4.82 5.96
C ASN A 43 15.99 3.45 6.08
N THR A 44 14.71 3.40 6.48
CA THR A 44 13.95 2.14 6.56
C THR A 44 13.70 1.55 5.18
N LEU A 45 13.34 2.36 4.18
CA LEU A 45 13.20 1.93 2.79
C LEU A 45 14.52 1.37 2.25
N ALA A 46 15.64 2.04 2.51
CA ALA A 46 16.96 1.57 2.10
C ALA A 46 17.31 0.21 2.73
N ALA A 47 16.98 0.01 4.01
CA ALA A 47 17.17 -1.27 4.69
C ALA A 47 16.29 -2.38 4.07
N PHE A 48 15.00 -2.11 3.84
CA PHE A 48 14.09 -3.06 3.18
C PHE A 48 14.54 -3.41 1.76
N LEU A 49 14.94 -2.42 0.95
CA LEU A 49 15.44 -2.66 -0.40
C LEU A 49 16.72 -3.48 -0.41
N MET A 50 17.60 -3.27 0.57
CA MET A 50 18.80 -4.08 0.74
C MET A 50 18.46 -5.53 1.09
N GLU A 51 17.53 -5.74 2.02
CA GLU A 51 17.07 -7.07 2.43
C GLU A 51 16.42 -7.83 1.27
N VAL A 52 15.50 -7.20 0.54
CA VAL A 52 14.84 -7.80 -0.64
C VAL A 52 15.85 -8.13 -1.74
N LYS A 53 16.84 -7.25 -1.96
CA LYS A 53 17.92 -7.52 -2.92
C LYS A 53 18.75 -8.73 -2.49
N GLU A 54 19.13 -8.81 -1.22
CA GLU A 54 19.89 -9.92 -0.68
C GLU A 54 19.11 -11.24 -0.78
N GLU A 55 17.81 -11.22 -0.51
CA GLU A 55 16.93 -12.38 -0.66
C GLU A 55 16.84 -12.85 -2.12
N ASN A 56 16.66 -11.92 -3.07
CA ASN A 56 16.69 -12.23 -4.50
C ASN A 56 18.03 -12.85 -4.94
N ASP A 57 19.16 -12.32 -4.47
CA ASP A 57 20.49 -12.87 -4.75
C ASP A 57 20.64 -14.28 -4.15
N LYS A 58 20.08 -14.52 -2.97
CA LYS A 58 20.09 -15.84 -2.30
C LYS A 58 19.27 -16.86 -3.07
N LEU A 59 18.07 -16.48 -3.53
CA LEU A 59 17.22 -17.34 -4.37
C LEU A 59 17.92 -17.68 -5.69
N SER A 60 18.53 -16.69 -6.35
CA SER A 60 19.30 -16.91 -7.58
C SER A 60 20.48 -17.88 -7.37
N LYS A 61 21.21 -17.74 -6.25
CA LYS A 61 22.30 -18.67 -5.89
C LYS A 61 21.81 -20.08 -5.58
N VAL A 62 20.69 -20.23 -4.87
CA VAL A 62 20.08 -21.55 -4.59
C VAL A 62 19.62 -22.20 -5.89
N ALA A 63 18.92 -21.46 -6.75
CA ALA A 63 18.49 -21.95 -8.06
C ALA A 63 19.67 -22.35 -8.96
N ALA A 64 20.79 -21.63 -8.91
CA ALA A 64 22.00 -21.95 -9.66
C ALA A 64 22.83 -23.10 -9.04
N ALA A 65 22.74 -23.33 -7.72
CA ALA A 65 23.49 -24.36 -7.01
C ALA A 65 22.79 -25.73 -6.97
N SER A 66 21.50 -25.79 -7.30
CA SER A 66 20.77 -27.05 -7.51
C SER A 66 20.71 -27.40 -9.01
N PRO A 67 21.58 -28.31 -9.51
CA PRO A 67 21.60 -28.71 -10.91
C PRO A 67 20.43 -29.63 -11.33
N ASP A 68 19.54 -30.01 -10.41
CA ASP A 68 18.44 -30.95 -10.69
C ASP A 68 17.17 -30.30 -11.27
N PHE A 69 17.10 -28.97 -11.41
CA PHE A 69 16.04 -28.33 -12.19
C PHE A 69 16.52 -28.06 -13.62
N SER A 70 16.71 -29.15 -14.37
CA SER A 70 16.93 -29.05 -15.82
C SER A 70 15.62 -28.66 -16.51
N ALA A 71 15.66 -27.56 -17.27
CA ALA A 71 14.60 -27.10 -18.16
C ALA A 71 14.31 -28.05 -19.35
N GLU A 72 14.88 -29.27 -19.35
CA GLU A 72 14.63 -30.32 -20.34
C GLU A 72 13.50 -31.29 -19.96
N GLU A 73 13.09 -31.39 -18.70
CA GLU A 73 11.99 -32.33 -18.32
C GLU A 73 10.58 -31.80 -18.63
N LEU A 74 10.42 -30.53 -19.02
CA LEU A 74 9.12 -29.99 -19.43
C LEU A 74 8.80 -30.13 -20.93
N LYS A 75 9.68 -30.74 -21.73
CA LYS A 75 9.49 -30.87 -23.19
C LYS A 75 9.05 -32.25 -23.67
N SER A 76 8.88 -33.24 -22.77
CA SER A 76 8.64 -34.63 -23.17
C SER A 76 7.16 -35.01 -23.37
N ASP A 77 6.17 -34.13 -23.12
CA ASP A 77 4.75 -34.51 -23.16
C ASP A 77 3.89 -33.86 -24.26
N PHE A 78 4.50 -33.11 -25.19
CA PHE A 78 3.78 -32.65 -26.38
C PHE A 78 4.11 -33.52 -27.59
N GLN A 79 3.42 -34.66 -27.71
CA GLN A 79 3.20 -35.28 -29.01
C GLN A 79 2.26 -34.38 -29.83
N THR A 80 2.82 -33.52 -30.68
CA THR A 80 2.09 -32.87 -31.77
C THR A 80 2.07 -33.79 -33.00
N PRO A 81 0.90 -34.25 -33.47
CA PRO A 81 0.78 -34.88 -34.78
C PRO A 81 1.13 -33.89 -35.89
N LYS A 82 2.06 -34.33 -36.72
CA LYS A 82 2.59 -33.66 -37.92
C LYS A 82 1.49 -33.58 -39.00
N GLN A 83 1.04 -32.38 -39.36
CA GLN A 83 0.37 -32.14 -40.65
C GLN A 83 0.97 -30.90 -41.36
N PRO A 84 1.21 -30.95 -42.69
CA PRO A 84 2.06 -29.99 -43.39
C PRO A 84 1.28 -28.93 -44.17
N GLN A 85 1.77 -27.67 -44.20
CA GLN A 85 1.56 -26.68 -45.28
C GLN A 85 2.30 -25.32 -45.03
N PRO A 86 2.51 -24.45 -46.04
CA PRO A 86 3.79 -24.23 -46.74
C PRO A 86 4.47 -22.87 -46.43
N PRO A 87 5.65 -22.58 -47.02
CA PRO A 87 6.49 -21.42 -46.69
C PRO A 87 5.95 -20.10 -47.26
N ILE A 88 5.99 -19.03 -46.48
CA ILE A 88 5.92 -17.65 -46.99
C ILE A 88 7.08 -16.85 -46.38
N GLU A 89 7.93 -16.39 -47.28
CA GLU A 89 9.04 -15.47 -47.04
C GLU A 89 8.56 -14.02 -47.21
N SER A 90 9.26 -13.09 -46.55
CA SER A 90 9.33 -11.65 -46.82
C SER A 90 8.50 -10.68 -45.94
N GLN A 91 9.26 -10.00 -45.08
CA GLN A 91 9.33 -8.54 -44.86
C GLN A 91 8.11 -7.74 -44.35
N GLN A 92 8.43 -6.93 -43.33
CA GLN A 92 8.07 -5.52 -43.15
C GLN A 92 7.02 -5.18 -42.07
N SER A 93 7.53 -4.49 -41.04
CA SER A 93 6.91 -3.54 -40.10
C SER A 93 5.39 -3.50 -40.00
N VAL A 94 4.89 -3.82 -38.81
CA VAL A 94 3.64 -3.27 -38.30
C VAL A 94 3.90 -2.77 -36.90
N GLU A 95 3.95 -1.45 -36.80
CA GLU A 95 3.60 -0.73 -35.59
C GLU A 95 2.16 -1.10 -35.26
N SER A 96 1.96 -1.82 -34.16
CA SER A 96 0.65 -2.05 -33.59
C SER A 96 0.78 -1.81 -32.10
N GLU A 97 0.24 -0.67 -31.71
CA GLU A 97 -0.38 -0.42 -30.40
C GLU A 97 -0.98 -1.73 -29.88
N ASP A 98 -0.29 -2.40 -28.96
CA ASP A 98 -0.87 -3.50 -28.24
C ASP A 98 -1.95 -2.90 -27.34
N PRO A 99 -3.23 -3.30 -27.49
CA PRO A 99 -4.26 -2.85 -26.57
C PRO A 99 -3.86 -3.34 -25.19
N VAL A 100 -3.64 -2.38 -24.29
CA VAL A 100 -3.39 -2.62 -22.88
C VAL A 100 -4.44 -3.63 -22.41
N PRO A 101 -4.01 -4.82 -21.92
CA PRO A 101 -4.93 -5.83 -21.45
C PRO A 101 -5.99 -5.22 -20.53
N ASP A 102 -7.28 -5.58 -20.72
CA ASP A 102 -8.41 -4.93 -20.04
C ASP A 102 -8.24 -4.80 -18.51
N HIS A 103 -7.48 -5.72 -17.89
CA HIS A 103 -7.16 -5.70 -16.47
C HIS A 103 -6.16 -4.59 -16.06
N LEU A 104 -5.27 -4.16 -16.95
CA LEU A 104 -4.32 -3.07 -16.68
C LEU A 104 -4.94 -1.69 -16.93
N SER A 105 -5.88 -1.60 -17.87
CA SER A 105 -6.62 -0.36 -18.14
C SER A 105 -7.46 0.09 -16.94
N ALA A 106 -8.03 -0.86 -16.18
CA ALA A 106 -8.75 -0.57 -14.95
C ALA A 106 -7.83 0.00 -13.86
N LEU A 107 -6.62 -0.55 -13.73
CA LEU A 107 -5.65 -0.09 -12.73
C LEU A 107 -5.07 1.30 -13.07
N LEU A 108 -4.83 1.58 -14.34
CA LEU A 108 -4.31 2.89 -14.79
C LEU A 108 -5.37 3.99 -14.64
N SER A 109 -6.63 3.69 -14.97
CA SER A 109 -7.75 4.62 -14.80
C SER A 109 -7.98 4.99 -13.33
N GLU A 110 -7.82 4.04 -12.41
CA GLU A 110 -7.97 4.28 -10.96
C GLU A 110 -6.82 5.14 -10.39
N VAL A 111 -5.61 5.01 -10.94
CA VAL A 111 -4.45 5.82 -10.56
C VAL A 111 -4.55 7.25 -11.10
N GLU A 112 -5.01 7.44 -12.34
CA GLU A 112 -5.12 8.77 -12.96
C GLU A 112 -6.22 9.63 -12.32
N VAL A 113 -7.27 9.02 -11.76
CA VAL A 113 -8.32 9.73 -10.99
C VAL A 113 -7.83 10.19 -9.61
N GLN A 114 -6.77 9.58 -9.06
CA GLN A 114 -6.25 9.93 -7.73
C GLN A 114 -5.16 11.02 -7.75
N GLU A 115 -4.48 11.27 -8.87
CA GLU A 115 -3.46 12.32 -8.94
C GLU A 115 -4.05 13.74 -8.89
N GLU A 116 -5.32 13.95 -9.25
CA GLU A 116 -5.95 15.29 -9.23
C GLU A 116 -6.37 15.74 -7.80
N LYS A 117 -6.32 14.86 -6.79
CA LYS A 117 -6.76 15.19 -5.41
C LYS A 117 -5.65 15.16 -4.35
N VAL A 118 -4.37 15.28 -4.73
CA VAL A 118 -3.25 15.34 -3.78
C VAL A 118 -2.89 16.78 -3.37
N ASN A 119 -3.90 17.62 -3.10
CA ASN A 119 -3.66 18.97 -2.57
C ASN A 119 -4.66 19.42 -1.49
N GLU A 120 -5.32 18.47 -0.83
CA GLU A 120 -6.07 18.75 0.40
C GLU A 120 -5.24 18.36 1.63
N PRO A 121 -5.10 19.25 2.63
CA PRO A 121 -4.40 18.92 3.86
C PRO A 121 -5.18 17.84 4.62
N VAL A 122 -4.51 16.71 4.86
CA VAL A 122 -4.99 15.61 5.68
C VAL A 122 -5.39 16.15 7.07
N PRO A 123 -6.64 15.94 7.54
CA PRO A 123 -7.03 16.35 8.89
C PRO A 123 -6.27 15.51 9.91
N TYR A 124 -5.47 16.16 10.75
CA TYR A 124 -4.90 15.55 11.95
C TYR A 124 -6.06 15.17 12.89
N HIS A 125 -6.33 13.88 13.05
CA HIS A 125 -7.24 13.38 14.08
C HIS A 125 -6.49 13.27 15.43
N GLU A 126 -6.37 14.40 16.14
CA GLU A 126 -6.14 14.40 17.58
C GLU A 126 -7.49 14.51 18.30
N SER A 127 -8.05 13.39 18.77
CA SER A 127 -8.77 13.31 20.06
C SER A 127 -9.25 11.88 20.30
N GLU A 128 -8.48 11.13 21.07
CA GLU A 128 -9.04 10.05 21.85
C GLU A 128 -9.92 10.63 22.97
N ALA A 129 -10.91 9.84 23.38
CA ALA A 129 -11.87 10.07 24.45
C ALA A 129 -13.12 10.88 24.07
N SER A 130 -14.22 10.13 23.93
CA SER A 130 -15.59 10.52 24.22
C SER A 130 -16.54 10.77 23.04
N MET A 131 -16.59 9.87 22.06
CA MET A 131 -17.86 9.58 21.34
C MET A 131 -17.93 8.09 20.96
N LEU A 132 -18.17 7.26 21.97
CA LEU A 132 -18.66 5.88 21.82
C LEU A 132 -20.13 5.94 21.40
N SER A 133 -20.41 5.83 20.11
CA SER A 133 -21.60 5.16 19.54
C SER A 133 -21.71 5.48 18.05
N GLU A 134 -21.72 4.42 17.23
CA GLU A 134 -22.08 4.43 15.81
C GLU A 134 -21.05 5.10 14.87
N ILE A 135 -19.87 4.50 14.79
CA ILE A 135 -19.16 4.41 13.51
C ILE A 135 -19.36 2.95 13.09
N GLU A 136 -20.14 2.71 12.04
CA GLU A 136 -20.04 1.47 11.26
C GLU A 136 -18.62 1.45 10.70
N VAL A 137 -17.68 0.91 11.48
CA VAL A 137 -16.39 0.48 10.98
C VAL A 137 -16.75 -0.65 10.04
N GLU A 138 -16.65 -0.44 8.74
CA GLU A 138 -16.66 -1.54 7.78
C GLU A 138 -15.57 -2.51 8.24
N GLU A 139 -15.99 -3.63 8.84
CA GLU A 139 -15.06 -4.63 9.34
C GLU A 139 -14.22 -5.11 8.16
N THR A 140 -12.92 -4.88 8.25
CA THR A 140 -12.01 -5.36 7.22
C THR A 140 -12.10 -6.89 7.17
N PHE A 141 -11.78 -7.47 6.01
CA PHE A 141 -11.79 -8.92 5.86
C PHE A 141 -10.95 -9.64 6.93
N GLU A 142 -9.82 -9.05 7.33
CA GLU A 142 -8.99 -9.59 8.40
C GLU A 142 -9.66 -9.52 9.77
N ASP A 143 -10.38 -8.44 10.07
CA ASP A 143 -11.10 -8.27 11.32
C ASP A 143 -12.25 -9.26 11.44
N GLN A 144 -12.97 -9.52 10.34
CA GLN A 144 -14.02 -10.56 10.30
C GLN A 144 -13.46 -11.95 10.60
N VAL A 145 -12.30 -12.31 10.01
CA VAL A 145 -11.64 -13.59 10.29
C VAL A 145 -11.20 -13.70 11.74
N LYS A 146 -10.65 -12.62 12.31
CA LYS A 146 -10.23 -12.58 13.73
C LYS A 146 -11.41 -12.74 14.68
N THR A 147 -12.51 -12.02 14.44
CA THR A 147 -13.71 -12.09 15.28
C THR A 147 -14.30 -13.50 15.27
N LEU A 148 -14.48 -14.10 14.09
CA LEU A 148 -15.02 -15.46 13.99
C LEU A 148 -14.10 -16.50 14.64
N TYR A 149 -12.78 -16.32 14.56
CA TYR A 149 -11.83 -17.18 15.25
C TYR A 149 -11.89 -17.03 16.78
N ASP A 150 -12.04 -15.79 17.27
CA ASP A 150 -12.20 -15.50 18.71
C ASP A 150 -13.52 -16.01 19.28
N GLU A 151 -14.56 -16.10 18.45
CA GLU A 151 -15.82 -16.80 18.77
C GLU A 151 -15.65 -18.33 18.86
N GLY A 152 -14.46 -18.86 18.56
CA GLY A 152 -14.13 -20.28 18.66
C GLY A 152 -14.59 -21.12 17.47
N ARG A 153 -14.88 -20.48 16.32
CA ARG A 153 -15.18 -21.18 15.07
C ARG A 153 -13.97 -21.96 14.56
N SER A 154 -14.23 -23.08 13.91
CA SER A 154 -13.17 -23.84 13.22
C SER A 154 -12.74 -23.13 11.93
N LEU A 155 -11.48 -23.34 11.51
CA LEU A 155 -10.94 -22.77 10.27
C LEU A 155 -11.80 -23.11 9.04
N GLU A 156 -12.42 -24.28 9.03
CA GLU A 156 -13.29 -24.74 7.94
C GLU A 156 -14.64 -24.02 7.89
N GLU A 157 -15.19 -23.67 9.06
CA GLU A 157 -16.43 -22.91 9.16
C GLU A 157 -16.21 -21.47 8.71
N ILE A 158 -15.11 -20.85 9.13
CA ILE A 158 -14.73 -19.48 8.74
C ILE A 158 -14.53 -19.41 7.21
N ALA A 159 -13.79 -20.37 6.65
CA ALA A 159 -13.55 -20.48 5.21
C ALA A 159 -14.85 -20.63 4.41
N LYS A 160 -15.80 -21.44 4.91
CA LYS A 160 -17.08 -21.65 4.27
C LYS A 160 -17.99 -20.41 4.35
N GLU A 161 -17.98 -19.71 5.47
CA GLU A 161 -18.76 -18.50 5.71
C GLU A 161 -18.28 -17.34 4.82
N LEU A 162 -16.96 -17.16 4.74
CA LEU A 162 -16.33 -16.10 3.94
C LEU A 162 -16.05 -16.49 2.48
N LYS A 163 -16.44 -17.72 2.07
CA LYS A 163 -16.19 -18.29 0.74
C LYS A 163 -14.71 -18.25 0.31
N THR A 164 -13.82 -18.43 1.28
CA THR A 164 -12.37 -18.47 1.09
C THR A 164 -11.82 -19.87 1.32
N GLY A 165 -10.56 -20.11 0.95
CA GLY A 165 -9.90 -21.38 1.20
C GLY A 165 -9.55 -21.57 2.67
N LYS A 166 -9.64 -22.80 3.20
CA LYS A 166 -9.15 -23.14 4.55
C LYS A 166 -7.70 -22.68 4.76
N THR A 167 -6.86 -22.89 3.75
CA THR A 167 -5.45 -22.49 3.75
C THR A 167 -5.27 -20.98 3.81
N GLU A 168 -6.14 -20.20 3.16
CA GLU A 168 -6.08 -18.74 3.16
C GLU A 168 -6.40 -18.18 4.55
N ILE A 169 -7.44 -18.74 5.20
CA ILE A 169 -7.81 -18.40 6.57
C ILE A 169 -6.69 -18.77 7.56
N GLU A 170 -6.12 -19.97 7.42
CA GLU A 170 -4.98 -20.42 8.24
C GLU A 170 -3.77 -19.49 8.09
N LEU A 171 -3.47 -19.08 6.85
CA LEU A 171 -2.36 -18.19 6.56
C LEU A 171 -2.58 -16.80 7.17
N LEU A 172 -3.80 -16.25 7.06
CA LEU A 172 -4.18 -14.96 7.63
C LEU A 172 -4.09 -14.96 9.16
N LEU A 173 -4.54 -16.02 9.82
CA LEU A 173 -4.44 -16.17 11.27
C LEU A 173 -2.98 -16.32 11.76
N LYS A 174 -2.13 -16.97 10.96
CA LYS A 174 -0.70 -17.10 11.24
C LYS A 174 0.04 -15.76 11.12
N PHE A 175 -0.25 -14.97 10.08
CA PHE A 175 0.33 -13.63 9.93
C PHE A 175 -0.16 -12.65 10.99
N SER A 176 -1.38 -12.84 11.51
CA SER A 176 -1.92 -12.03 12.62
C SER A 176 -1.50 -12.51 14.02
N GLY A 177 -0.76 -13.62 14.14
CA GLY A 177 -0.23 -14.12 15.41
C GLY A 177 -1.26 -14.79 16.33
N LYS A 178 -2.42 -15.21 15.81
CA LYS A 178 -3.44 -15.95 16.56
C LYS A 178 -3.30 -17.46 16.50
N LEU A 179 -2.52 -17.98 15.53
CA LEU A 179 -2.21 -19.41 15.35
C LEU A 179 -0.70 -19.70 15.50
#